data_AF-A0A9D5QWZ2-F1
#
_entry.id   AF-A0A9D5QWZ2-F1
#
_cell.length_a   1.000
_cell.length_b   1.000
_cell.length_c   1.000
_cell.angle_alpha   90.00
_cell.angle_beta   90.00
_cell.angle_gamma   90.00
#
_symmetry.space_group_name_H-M   'P 1'
#
loop_
_entity.id
_entity.type
_entity.pdbx_description
1 polymer ?
#
loop_
_entity_poly.entity_id
_entity_poly.type
_entity_poly.pdbx_seq_one_letter_code
_entity_poly.pdbx_strand_id
1 'polypeptide(L)'
;MTTSDPVITAITIVCLLLMIAGIVLTFMSNRWAVAAAYAGFLGIGLSVVHPTATPLIFWGVAAAIVIALQYLLPVNISSSRRGVGYIAGATLAGTFVGLAISHEWMIVGAIAGAILGGIAYSRTPAGAVMEFPSSKFLNYLCAKGLPAVVTICIVGTAILWLTALYSVK
;
A
#
# COMPACT_ATOMS: atom_id res chain seq x y z
N MET A 1 -4.66 1.25 33.71
CA MET A 1 -3.23 1.05 33.39
C MET A 1 -2.92 -0.42 33.67
N THR A 2 -3.18 -1.30 32.72
CA THR A 2 -2.90 -2.74 32.86
C THR A 2 -1.77 -3.06 31.91
N THR A 3 -0.60 -3.31 32.50
CA THR A 3 0.63 -3.83 31.88
C THR A 3 0.49 -4.17 30.40
N SER A 4 1.00 -3.30 29.52
CA SER A 4 1.34 -3.76 28.18
C SER A 4 2.44 -4.78 28.38
N ASP A 5 2.14 -6.06 28.18
CA ASP A 5 3.17 -7.08 28.19
C ASP A 5 4.29 -6.60 27.27
N PRO A 6 5.55 -6.52 27.74
CA PRO A 6 6.65 -5.95 26.97
C PRO A 6 6.78 -6.62 25.59
N VAL A 7 6.34 -7.88 25.51
CA VAL A 7 6.21 -8.67 24.28
C VAL A 7 5.22 -8.06 23.28
N ILE A 8 4.00 -7.68 23.69
CA ILE A 8 2.98 -7.12 22.79
C ILE A 8 3.44 -5.76 22.25
N THR A 9 4.06 -4.94 23.09
CA THR A 9 4.63 -3.65 22.67
C THR A 9 5.77 -3.85 21.66
N ALA A 10 6.68 -4.79 21.93
CA ALA A 10 7.76 -5.13 21.01
C ALA A 10 7.24 -5.61 19.65
N ILE A 11 6.23 -6.50 19.64
CA ILE A 11 5.57 -6.97 18.41
C ILE A 11 4.97 -5.80 17.64
N THR A 12 4.26 -4.90 18.33
CA THR A 12 3.64 -3.72 17.69
C THR A 12 4.68 -2.83 17.02
N ILE A 13 5.81 -2.57 17.69
CA ILE A 13 6.92 -1.78 17.13
C ILE A 13 7.49 -2.46 15.87
N VAL A 14 7.76 -3.76 15.92
CA VAL A 14 8.27 -4.50 14.75
C VAL A 14 7.27 -4.45 13.60
N CYS A 15 5.98 -4.61 13.86
CA CYS A 15 4.95 -4.52 12.84
C CYS A 15 4.83 -3.13 12.21
N LEU A 16 4.95 -2.07 13.01
CA LEU A 16 5.00 -0.68 12.52
C LEU A 16 6.22 -0.46 11.63
N LEU A 17 7.40 -0.94 12.04
CA LEU A 17 8.61 -0.85 11.24
C LEU A 17 8.47 -1.61 9.91
N LEU A 18 7.83 -2.78 9.90
CA LEU A 18 7.55 -3.53 8.68
C LEU A 18 6.59 -2.79 7.74
N MET A 19 5.58 -2.10 8.27
CA MET A 19 4.67 -1.28 7.46
C MET A 19 5.35 -0.02 6.91
N ILE A 20 6.17 0.66 7.71
CA ILE A 20 6.99 1.80 7.27
C ILE A 20 7.95 1.34 6.18
N ALA A 21 8.62 0.21 6.38
CA ALA A 21 9.47 -0.41 5.36
C ALA A 21 8.65 -0.72 4.10
N GLY A 22 7.45 -1.27 4.23
CA GLY A 22 6.51 -1.49 3.12
C GLY A 22 6.26 -0.22 2.29
N ILE A 23 5.92 0.90 2.95
CA ILE A 23 5.72 2.19 2.30
C ILE A 23 7.01 2.63 1.58
N VAL A 24 8.15 2.63 2.26
CA VAL A 24 9.43 3.05 1.66
C VAL A 24 9.78 2.19 0.45
N LEU A 25 9.58 0.88 0.56
CA LEU A 25 9.80 -0.08 -0.51
C LEU A 25 8.87 0.16 -1.72
N THR A 26 7.65 0.67 -1.50
CA THR A 26 6.76 1.11 -2.57
C THR A 26 7.40 2.23 -3.39
N PHE A 27 8.00 3.25 -2.76
CA PHE A 27 8.72 4.31 -3.46
C PHE A 27 9.98 3.81 -4.19
N MET A 28 10.56 2.71 -3.71
CA MET A 28 11.73 2.08 -4.32
C MET A 28 11.37 1.09 -5.43
N SER A 29 10.09 0.87 -5.73
CA SER A 29 9.61 -0.14 -6.69
C SER A 29 10.05 -1.57 -6.35
N ASN A 30 10.12 -1.90 -5.06
CA ASN A 30 10.57 -3.22 -4.64
C ASN A 30 9.41 -4.22 -4.58
N ARG A 31 9.60 -5.41 -5.17
CA ARG A 31 8.64 -6.53 -5.15
C ARG A 31 8.19 -6.93 -3.75
N TRP A 32 9.05 -6.72 -2.75
CA TRP A 32 8.79 -7.09 -1.37
C TRP A 32 7.95 -6.06 -0.58
N ALA A 33 7.61 -4.90 -1.18
CA ALA A 33 6.86 -3.84 -0.48
C ALA A 33 5.54 -4.33 0.13
N VAL A 34 4.76 -5.02 -0.69
CA VAL A 34 3.42 -5.52 -0.31
C VAL A 34 3.53 -6.63 0.74
N ALA A 35 4.52 -7.51 0.60
CA ALA A 35 4.78 -8.59 1.54
C ALA A 35 5.19 -8.05 2.93
N ALA A 36 6.07 -7.04 2.96
CA ALA A 36 6.47 -6.39 4.21
C ALA A 36 5.29 -5.69 4.90
N ALA A 37 4.48 -4.95 4.14
CA ALA A 37 3.29 -4.29 4.70
C ALA A 37 2.26 -5.31 5.21
N TYR A 38 2.00 -6.39 4.46
CA TYR A 38 1.06 -7.43 4.89
C TYR A 38 1.56 -8.19 6.12
N ALA A 39 2.86 -8.46 6.23
CA ALA A 39 3.43 -9.11 7.42
C ALA A 39 3.22 -8.26 8.69
N GLY A 40 3.46 -6.95 8.61
CA GLY A 40 3.18 -6.02 9.71
C GLY A 40 1.69 -5.93 10.03
N PHE A 41 0.83 -5.87 9.02
CA PHE A 41 -0.62 -5.85 9.18
C PHE A 41 -1.16 -7.12 9.86
N LEU A 42 -0.69 -8.29 9.43
CA LEU A 42 -1.06 -9.58 10.00
C LEU A 42 -0.58 -9.70 11.44
N GLY A 43 0.63 -9.22 11.75
CA GLY A 43 1.14 -9.16 13.11
C GLY A 43 0.26 -8.31 14.04
N ILE A 44 -0.16 -7.11 13.60
CA ILE A 44 -1.09 -6.27 14.38
C ILE A 44 -2.45 -6.92 14.55
N GLY A 45 -2.99 -7.51 13.48
CA GLY A 45 -4.29 -8.18 13.52
C GLY A 45 -4.31 -9.37 14.49
N LEU A 46 -3.25 -10.18 14.51
CA LEU A 46 -3.21 -11.38 15.36
C LEU A 46 -2.80 -11.12 16.81
N SER A 47 -2.14 -10.00 17.12
CA SER A 47 -1.57 -9.77 18.46
C SER A 47 -2.21 -8.63 19.25
N VAL A 48 -2.74 -7.59 18.58
CA VAL A 48 -3.19 -6.37 19.26
C VAL A 48 -4.70 -6.18 19.14
N VAL A 49 -5.22 -6.27 17.92
CA VAL A 49 -6.59 -5.82 17.60
C VAL A 49 -7.57 -7.00 17.59
N HIS A 50 -7.10 -8.20 17.24
CA HIS A 50 -7.94 -9.41 17.07
C HIS A 50 -9.24 -9.16 16.27
N PRO A 51 -9.15 -8.57 15.05
CA PRO A 51 -10.33 -8.28 14.26
C PRO A 51 -10.93 -9.56 13.68
N THR A 52 -12.15 -9.45 13.13
CA THR A 52 -12.76 -10.50 12.29
C THR A 52 -11.77 -10.95 11.20
N ALA A 53 -11.75 -12.23 10.85
CA ALA A 53 -10.80 -12.75 9.85
C ALA A 53 -10.97 -12.14 8.44
N THR A 54 -12.12 -11.55 8.14
CA THR A 54 -12.48 -11.05 6.80
C THR A 54 -11.46 -10.07 6.21
N PRO A 55 -11.02 -8.98 6.89
CA PRO A 55 -10.09 -8.03 6.30
C PRO A 55 -8.67 -8.61 6.18
N LEU A 56 -8.27 -9.51 7.09
CA LEU A 56 -6.97 -10.21 7.02
C LEU A 56 -6.90 -11.10 5.78
N ILE A 57 -7.97 -11.85 5.49
CA ILE A 57 -8.08 -12.69 4.31
C ILE A 57 -8.18 -11.84 3.05
N PHE A 58 -9.03 -10.82 3.04
CA PHE A 58 -9.22 -9.92 1.90
C PHE A 58 -7.90 -9.28 1.45
N TRP A 59 -7.18 -8.66 2.38
CA TRP A 59 -5.89 -8.05 2.09
C TRP A 59 -4.80 -9.08 1.82
N GLY A 60 -4.88 -10.28 2.40
CA GLY A 60 -3.96 -11.38 2.10
C GLY A 60 -4.09 -11.88 0.67
N VAL A 61 -5.32 -12.05 0.18
CA VAL A 61 -5.59 -12.39 -1.22
C VAL A 61 -5.12 -11.27 -2.15
N ALA A 62 -5.42 -10.01 -1.83
CA ALA A 62 -4.93 -8.87 -2.61
C ALA A 62 -3.39 -8.82 -2.68
N ALA A 63 -2.71 -9.04 -1.55
CA ALA A 63 -1.26 -9.11 -1.48
C ALA A 63 -0.71 -10.27 -2.33
N ALA A 64 -1.30 -11.45 -2.24
CA ALA A 64 -0.91 -12.62 -3.01
C ALA A 64 -1.04 -12.38 -4.52
N ILE A 65 -2.15 -11.78 -4.97
CA ILE A 65 -2.36 -11.41 -6.38
C ILE A 65 -1.27 -10.46 -6.86
N VAL A 66 -0.98 -9.42 -6.08
CA VAL A 66 0.05 -8.43 -6.46
C VAL A 66 1.44 -9.06 -6.52
N ILE A 67 1.79 -9.92 -5.56
CA ILE A 67 3.07 -10.63 -5.56
C ILE A 67 3.16 -11.52 -6.80
N ALA A 68 2.12 -12.30 -7.09
CA ALA A 68 2.06 -13.16 -8.27
C ALA A 68 2.23 -12.36 -9.58
N LEU A 69 1.53 -11.24 -9.71
CA LEU A 69 1.69 -10.34 -10.86
C LEU A 69 3.12 -9.82 -10.98
N GLN A 70 3.76 -9.43 -9.87
CA GLN A 70 5.16 -8.97 -9.92
C GLN A 70 6.15 -10.05 -10.37
N TYR A 71 5.85 -11.33 -10.15
CA TYR A 71 6.64 -12.45 -10.69
C TYR A 71 6.34 -12.74 -12.16
N LEU A 72 5.11 -12.48 -12.62
CA LEU A 72 4.72 -12.65 -14.03
C LEU A 72 5.21 -11.49 -14.92
N LEU A 73 5.37 -10.29 -14.35
CA LEU A 73 5.88 -9.14 -15.09
C LEU A 73 7.39 -9.24 -15.36
N PRO A 74 7.85 -8.92 -16.57
CA PRO A 74 9.27 -8.97 -16.89
C PRO A 74 10.08 -7.97 -16.06
N VAL A 75 11.28 -8.38 -15.64
CA VAL A 75 12.11 -7.70 -14.63
C VAL A 75 12.47 -6.26 -15.01
N ASN A 76 12.57 -5.98 -16.31
CA ASN A 76 12.80 -4.64 -16.85
C ASN A 76 11.66 -3.65 -16.55
N ILE A 77 10.42 -4.14 -16.46
CA ILE A 77 9.25 -3.33 -16.09
C ILE A 77 9.10 -3.30 -14.58
N SER A 78 9.22 -4.45 -13.89
CA SER A 78 8.97 -4.53 -12.44
C SER A 78 10.04 -3.83 -11.59
N SER A 79 11.30 -3.79 -12.01
CA SER A 79 12.39 -3.10 -11.28
C SER A 79 12.55 -1.61 -11.62
N SER A 80 11.92 -1.12 -12.69
CA SER A 80 12.05 0.28 -13.10
C SER A 80 11.46 1.24 -12.05
N ARG A 81 12.26 2.21 -11.60
CA ARG A 81 11.90 3.21 -10.59
C ARG A 81 11.35 4.51 -11.19
N ARG A 82 11.38 4.61 -12.52
CA ARG A 82 10.81 5.73 -13.28
C ARG A 82 9.34 5.87 -12.88
N GLY A 83 8.87 7.07 -12.56
CA GLY A 83 7.46 7.39 -12.25
C GLY A 83 6.89 6.87 -10.92
N VAL A 84 7.61 5.99 -10.22
CA VAL A 84 7.08 5.33 -9.01
C VAL A 84 6.88 6.32 -7.87
N GLY A 85 7.73 7.33 -7.74
CA GLY A 85 7.54 8.37 -6.71
C GLY A 85 6.25 9.18 -6.88
N TYR A 86 5.87 9.50 -8.12
CA TYR A 86 4.62 10.22 -8.40
C TYR A 86 3.40 9.37 -8.10
N ILE A 87 3.41 8.10 -8.55
CA ILE A 87 2.31 7.16 -8.31
C ILE A 87 2.20 6.86 -6.82
N ALA A 88 3.28 6.42 -6.17
CA ALA A 88 3.27 6.06 -4.75
C ALA A 88 2.91 7.25 -3.85
N GLY A 89 3.46 8.44 -4.13
CA GLY A 89 3.16 9.65 -3.37
C GLY A 89 1.72 10.10 -3.52
N ALA A 90 1.21 10.13 -4.74
CA ALA A 90 -0.18 10.50 -5.00
C ALA A 90 -1.17 9.45 -4.47
N THR A 91 -0.84 8.16 -4.55
CA THR A 91 -1.60 7.08 -3.89
C THR A 91 -1.61 7.27 -2.38
N LEU A 92 -0.47 7.56 -1.76
CA LEU A 92 -0.37 7.79 -0.32
C LEU A 92 -1.27 8.95 0.13
N ALA A 93 -1.17 10.09 -0.55
CA ALA A 93 -2.03 11.24 -0.30
C ALA A 93 -3.51 10.91 -0.53
N GLY A 94 -3.84 10.24 -1.64
CA GLY A 94 -5.20 9.84 -1.98
C GLY A 94 -5.82 8.87 -0.97
N THR A 95 -5.05 7.91 -0.46
CA THR A 95 -5.47 7.00 0.61
C THR A 95 -5.82 7.78 1.88
N PHE A 96 -4.98 8.71 2.32
CA PHE A 96 -5.26 9.49 3.53
C PHE A 96 -6.45 10.43 3.38
N VAL A 97 -6.62 11.04 2.20
CA VAL A 97 -7.82 11.84 1.89
C VAL A 97 -9.07 10.97 1.89
N GLY A 98 -9.02 9.78 1.29
CA GLY A 98 -10.14 8.83 1.30
C GLY A 98 -10.48 8.34 2.71
N LEU A 99 -9.46 8.04 3.52
CA LEU A 99 -9.60 7.66 4.93
C LEU A 99 -10.30 8.69 5.79
N ALA A 100 -10.16 9.99 5.46
CA ALA A 100 -10.85 11.06 6.18
C ALA A 100 -12.38 11.01 6.00
N ILE A 101 -12.88 10.31 4.97
CA ILE A 101 -14.31 10.15 4.69
C ILE A 101 -14.80 8.79 5.22
N SER A 102 -14.24 7.68 4.73
CA SER A 102 -14.55 6.33 5.23
C SER A 102 -13.49 5.30 4.83
N HIS A 103 -13.62 4.08 5.37
CA HIS A 103 -12.79 2.94 4.96
C HIS A 103 -12.99 2.55 3.50
N GLU A 104 -14.21 2.63 2.94
CA GLU A 104 -14.43 2.33 1.52
C GLU A 104 -13.82 3.42 0.62
N TRP A 105 -13.97 4.69 1.01
CA TRP A 105 -13.41 5.84 0.27
C TRP A 105 -11.88 5.83 0.25
N MET A 106 -11.21 5.17 1.21
CA MET A 106 -9.76 4.95 1.16
C MET A 106 -9.32 4.28 -0.13
N ILE A 107 -10.03 3.22 -0.56
CA ILE A 107 -9.66 2.46 -1.75
C ILE A 107 -9.86 3.32 -3.00
N VAL A 108 -10.99 4.03 -3.05
CA VAL A 108 -11.32 4.95 -4.15
C VAL A 108 -10.27 6.08 -4.25
N GLY A 109 -9.92 6.67 -3.10
CA GLY A 109 -8.90 7.72 -3.02
C GLY A 109 -7.51 7.23 -3.42
N ALA A 110 -7.13 6.01 -3.03
CA ALA A 110 -5.87 5.40 -3.42
C ALA A 110 -5.78 5.20 -4.94
N ILE A 111 -6.85 4.69 -5.56
CA ILE A 111 -6.93 4.47 -7.01
C ILE A 111 -6.90 5.81 -7.75
N ALA A 112 -7.72 6.78 -7.32
CA ALA A 112 -7.73 8.12 -7.90
C ALA A 112 -6.35 8.78 -7.79
N GLY A 113 -5.70 8.68 -6.63
CA GLY A 113 -4.34 9.12 -6.39
C GLY A 113 -3.32 8.46 -7.32
N ALA A 114 -3.39 7.13 -7.49
CA ALA A 114 -2.52 6.40 -8.41
C ALA A 114 -2.67 6.90 -9.86
N ILE A 115 -3.91 7.08 -10.33
CA ILE A 115 -4.22 7.58 -11.68
C ILE A 115 -3.67 9.00 -11.85
N LEU A 116 -3.96 9.91 -10.90
CA LEU A 116 -3.50 11.29 -10.93
C LEU A 116 -1.97 11.38 -10.88
N GLY A 117 -1.31 10.57 -10.06
CA GLY A 117 0.15 10.45 -10.01
C GLY A 117 0.73 9.93 -11.32
N GLY A 118 0.07 8.96 -11.95
CA GLY A 118 0.42 8.47 -13.28
C GLY A 118 0.31 9.56 -14.34
N ILE A 119 -0.78 10.33 -14.35
CA ILE A 119 -1.00 11.45 -15.29
C ILE A 119 0.02 12.57 -15.05
N ALA A 120 0.33 12.87 -13.79
CA ALA A 120 1.36 13.85 -13.45
C ALA A 120 2.72 13.40 -14.00
N TYR A 121 3.05 12.11 -13.89
CA TYR A 121 4.29 11.57 -14.43
C TYR A 121 4.30 11.55 -15.97
N SER A 122 3.18 11.26 -16.65
CA SER A 122 3.12 11.24 -18.12
C SER A 122 3.39 12.61 -18.75
N ARG A 123 3.15 13.69 -18.01
CA ARG A 123 3.49 15.07 -18.42
C ARG A 123 4.96 15.42 -18.24
N THR A 124 5.78 14.56 -17.64
CA THR A 124 7.22 14.80 -17.49
C THR A 124 8.00 14.34 -18.74
N PRO A 125 9.17 14.94 -19.04
CA PRO A 125 9.99 14.53 -20.19
C PRO A 125 10.38 13.03 -20.17
N ALA A 126 10.56 12.47 -18.97
CA ALA A 126 10.85 11.04 -18.78
C ALA A 126 9.61 10.14 -18.92
N GLY A 127 8.40 10.71 -18.81
CA GLY A 127 7.11 10.03 -18.96
C GLY A 127 6.48 10.17 -20.35
N ALA A 128 7.01 11.03 -21.23
CA ALA A 128 6.54 11.21 -22.60
C ALA A 128 6.54 9.89 -23.41
N VAL A 129 7.43 8.95 -23.07
CA VAL A 129 7.52 7.61 -23.67
C VAL A 129 6.27 6.75 -23.41
N MET A 130 5.43 7.11 -22.44
CA MET A 130 4.20 6.37 -22.13
C MET A 130 3.02 6.74 -23.06
N GLU A 131 3.17 7.74 -23.93
CA GLU A 131 2.20 8.12 -24.98
C GLU A 131 0.75 8.26 -24.44
N PHE A 132 0.57 9.09 -23.39
CA PHE A 132 -0.75 9.26 -22.81
C PHE A 132 -1.74 9.92 -23.79
N PRO A 133 -2.99 9.42 -23.94
CA PRO A 133 -3.57 8.19 -23.39
C PRO A 133 -3.34 6.97 -24.31
N SER A 134 -2.64 5.94 -23.82
CA SER A 134 -2.34 4.70 -24.56
C SER A 134 -2.50 3.47 -23.66
N SER A 135 -2.68 2.29 -24.27
CA SER A 135 -2.65 1.00 -23.57
C SER A 135 -1.35 0.78 -22.80
N LYS A 136 -0.23 1.37 -23.27
CA LYS A 136 1.06 1.37 -22.56
C LYS A 136 0.97 2.08 -21.21
N PHE A 137 0.24 3.20 -21.14
CA PHE A 137 0.03 3.93 -19.89
C PHE A 137 -0.80 3.12 -18.90
N LEU A 138 -1.90 2.50 -19.35
CA LEU A 138 -2.74 1.67 -18.47
C LEU A 138 -1.99 0.44 -17.96
N ASN A 139 -1.24 -0.24 -18.83
CA ASN A 139 -0.41 -1.38 -18.42
C ASN A 139 0.67 -0.97 -17.42
N TYR A 140 1.30 0.19 -17.63
CA TYR A 140 2.29 0.72 -16.71
C TYR A 140 1.66 1.13 -15.36
N LEU A 141 0.49 1.77 -15.38
CA LEU A 141 -0.25 2.14 -14.19
C LEU A 141 -0.73 0.90 -13.42
N CYS A 142 -1.17 -0.17 -14.08
CA CYS A 142 -1.47 -1.43 -13.42
C CYS A 142 -0.20 -2.08 -12.84
N ALA A 143 0.90 -2.06 -13.58
CA ALA A 143 2.16 -2.66 -13.15
C ALA A 143 2.75 -2.00 -11.89
N LYS A 144 2.60 -0.67 -11.74
CA LYS A 144 3.21 0.12 -10.64
C LYS A 144 2.21 0.64 -9.62
N GLY A 145 1.02 1.01 -10.07
CA GLY A 145 -0.07 1.51 -9.25
C GLY A 145 -0.75 0.42 -8.44
N LEU A 146 -0.98 -0.78 -9.01
CA LEU A 146 -1.64 -1.86 -8.26
C LEU A 146 -0.83 -2.26 -7.01
N PRO A 147 0.50 -2.49 -7.07
CA PRO A 147 1.28 -2.75 -5.86
C PRO A 147 1.26 -1.58 -4.88
N ALA A 148 1.30 -0.33 -5.36
CA ALA A 148 1.28 0.85 -4.50
C ALA A 148 -0.06 0.98 -3.75
N VAL A 149 -1.18 0.87 -4.46
CA VAL A 149 -2.54 0.95 -3.90
C VAL A 149 -2.73 -0.12 -2.83
N VAL A 150 -2.41 -1.38 -3.12
CA VAL A 150 -2.59 -2.47 -2.16
C VAL A 150 -1.70 -2.27 -0.92
N THR A 151 -0.42 -1.93 -1.11
CA THR A 151 0.49 -1.70 0.02
C THR A 151 -0.01 -0.59 0.94
N ILE A 152 -0.41 0.54 0.34
CA ILE A 152 -0.80 1.73 1.10
C ILE A 152 -2.18 1.53 1.76
N CYS A 153 -3.13 0.85 1.11
CA CYS A 153 -4.42 0.54 1.73
C CYS A 153 -4.32 -0.50 2.86
N ILE A 154 -3.38 -1.44 2.79
CA ILE A 154 -3.06 -2.34 3.91
C ILE A 154 -2.63 -1.51 5.12
N VAL A 155 -1.70 -0.57 4.92
CA VAL A 155 -1.23 0.31 6.01
C VAL A 155 -2.36 1.22 6.50
N GLY A 156 -3.18 1.78 5.60
CA GLY A 156 -4.33 2.59 5.96
C GLY A 156 -5.35 1.84 6.82
N THR A 157 -5.62 0.57 6.49
CA THR A 157 -6.48 -0.30 7.32
C THR A 157 -5.87 -0.56 8.69
N ALA A 158 -4.55 -0.81 8.76
CA ALA A 158 -3.84 -0.99 10.03
C ALA A 158 -3.94 0.26 10.93
N ILE A 159 -3.79 1.45 10.33
CA ILE A 159 -3.92 2.73 11.03
C ILE A 159 -5.33 2.88 11.61
N LEU A 160 -6.37 2.59 10.83
CA LEU A 160 -7.75 2.65 11.32
C LEU A 160 -8.01 1.71 12.50
N TRP A 161 -7.43 0.51 12.50
CA TRP A 161 -7.54 -0.39 13.63
C TRP A 161 -6.85 0.14 14.88
N LEU A 162 -5.65 0.70 14.72
CA LEU A 162 -4.92 1.30 15.83
C LEU A 162 -5.66 2.52 16.38
N THR A 163 -6.15 3.42 15.51
CA THR A 163 -6.90 4.61 15.97
C THR A 163 -8.20 4.22 16.66
N ALA A 164 -8.96 3.26 16.12
CA ALA A 164 -10.15 2.75 16.77
C ALA A 164 -9.85 2.16 18.16
N LEU A 165 -8.75 1.42 18.30
CA LEU A 165 -8.32 0.87 19.58
C LEU A 165 -7.97 1.96 20.61
N TYR A 166 -7.36 3.07 20.18
CA TYR A 166 -7.03 4.19 21.06
C TYR A 166 -8.22 5.09 21.38
N SER A 167 -9.19 5.24 20.47
CA SER A 167 -10.39 6.07 20.69
C SER A 167 -11.43 5.45 21.62
N VAL A 168 -11.41 4.12 21.80
CA VAL A 168 -12.32 3.40 22.71
C VAL A 168 -11.80 3.39 24.16
N LYS A 169 -10.55 3.82 24.38
CA LYS A 169 -9.94 4.00 25.71
C LYS A 169 -10.11 5.42 26.21
#